data_AF-A0A7Y3EH48-F1
#
_entry.id   AF-A0A7Y3EH48-F1
#
_cell.length_a   1.000
_cell.length_b   1.000
_cell.length_c   1.000
_cell.angle_alpha   90.00
_cell.angle_beta   90.00
_cell.angle_gamma   90.00
#
_symmetry.space_group_name_H-M   'P 1'
#
loop_
_entity.id
_entity.type
_entity.pdbx_description
1 polymer ?
#
loop_
_entity_poly.entity_id
_entity_poly.type
_entity_poly.pdbx_seq_one_letter_code
_entity_poly.pdbx_strand_id
1 'polypeptide(L)'
;MNNIRTEFSIKDLENLTGIKAHTIRIWEKRYNLLEPMRSDTNIRSYNVESLQKLLNVTFLNNNGYKISKISNLKENEIPVLVREIASRGNQKHHAINAFKLSMMNFDQTLFYNTYSNLLENNSFRDIFYEVFLGLLEEIGILWQTDTISPAHEHFITTLIKQKILVNIEKVQNLEPMKSKQTYVLFLPDHEIHDIGLLFLNYEIVCKGYHCIFLGQSVPINCLQDLIDKYHDIRFMSYFTVKPEMNEIHDYLNEFYDTLLKGTKNKLTILGQRTRQLDKNNVPDNIEIYPSIDSLVKDF
;
A
#
# COMPACT_ATOMS: atom_id res chain seq x y z
N MET A 1 15.95 16.43 -18.45
CA MET A 1 17.02 15.87 -17.60
C MET A 1 16.34 15.35 -16.34
N ASN A 2 16.25 14.02 -16.22
CA ASN A 2 15.54 13.34 -15.13
C ASN A 2 16.36 13.47 -13.85
N ASN A 3 15.91 14.29 -12.90
CA ASN A 3 16.47 14.30 -11.54
C ASN A 3 15.94 13.06 -10.80
N ILE A 4 16.48 11.88 -11.14
CA ILE A 4 16.43 10.73 -10.23
C ILE A 4 17.19 11.18 -8.98
N ARG A 5 16.57 11.05 -7.80
CA ARG A 5 17.20 11.47 -6.55
C ARG A 5 18.34 10.50 -6.24
N THR A 6 19.56 10.90 -6.58
CA THR A 6 20.79 10.12 -6.35
C THR A 6 21.43 10.40 -5.00
N GLU A 7 20.93 11.41 -4.27
CA GLU A 7 21.43 11.83 -2.97
C GLU A 7 20.34 11.83 -1.89
N PHE A 8 20.68 11.20 -0.76
CA PHE A 8 19.85 11.03 0.41
C PHE A 8 20.49 11.73 1.60
N SER A 9 19.68 12.46 2.35
CA SER A 9 20.06 12.95 3.67
C SER A 9 20.02 11.81 4.69
N ILE A 10 20.61 12.03 5.87
CA ILE A 10 20.49 11.09 6.99
C ILE A 10 19.02 10.86 7.41
N LYS A 11 18.15 11.87 7.22
CA LYS A 11 16.73 11.77 7.54
C LYS A 11 16.00 10.90 6.54
N ASP A 12 16.34 11.01 5.25
CA ASP A 12 15.81 10.12 4.21
C ASP A 12 16.17 8.66 4.51
N LEU A 13 17.43 8.38 4.89
CA LEU A 13 17.85 7.04 5.30
C LEU A 13 17.10 6.54 6.54
N GLU A 14 16.85 7.40 7.53
CA GLU A 14 16.02 7.04 8.69
C GLU A 14 14.62 6.63 8.25
N ASN A 15 13.98 7.42 7.38
CA ASN A 15 12.62 7.14 6.93
C ASN A 15 12.55 5.87 6.06
N LEU A 16 13.52 5.65 5.15
CA LEU A 16 13.54 4.50 4.25
C LEU A 16 13.86 3.17 4.95
N THR A 17 14.70 3.22 5.99
CA THR A 17 15.19 2.01 6.67
C THR A 17 14.57 1.75 8.04
N GLY A 18 13.90 2.75 8.62
CA GLY A 18 13.36 2.71 9.98
C GLY A 18 14.41 2.84 11.09
N ILE A 19 15.69 3.00 10.75
CA ILE A 19 16.78 3.15 11.73
C ILE A 19 16.99 4.63 12.04
N LYS A 20 16.96 4.98 13.32
CA LYS A 20 17.17 6.37 13.77
C LYS A 20 18.47 6.97 13.23
N ALA A 21 18.42 8.22 12.75
CA ALA A 21 19.57 8.94 12.21
C ALA A 21 20.77 8.95 13.17
N HIS A 22 20.52 9.05 14.48
CA HIS A 22 21.57 8.95 15.50
C HIS A 22 22.27 7.57 15.48
N THR A 23 21.50 6.48 15.35
CA THR A 23 22.02 5.12 15.25
C THR A 23 22.83 4.93 13.97
N ILE A 24 22.36 5.43 12.84
CA ILE A 24 23.10 5.40 11.57
C ILE A 24 24.46 6.13 11.71
N ARG A 25 24.49 7.29 12.38
CA ARG A 25 25.75 8.02 12.67
C ARG A 25 26.69 7.24 13.59
N ILE A 26 26.16 6.51 14.57
CA ILE A 26 26.97 5.62 15.41
C ILE A 26 27.56 4.50 14.56
N TRP A 27 26.78 3.91 13.65
CA TRP A 27 27.24 2.85 12.77
C TRP A 27 28.33 3.32 11.80
N GLU A 28 28.18 4.52 11.22
CA GLU A 28 29.22 5.22 10.46
C GLU A 28 30.50 5.35 11.29
N LYS A 29 30.42 6.01 12.46
CA LYS A 29 31.60 6.35 13.27
C LYS A 29 32.32 5.13 13.85
N ARG A 30 31.56 4.14 14.36
CA ARG A 30 32.13 3.03 15.13
C ARG A 30 32.55 1.85 14.26
N TYR A 31 31.86 1.64 13.13
CA TYR A 31 31.99 0.42 12.34
C TYR A 31 32.36 0.68 10.88
N ASN A 32 32.53 1.95 10.46
CA ASN A 32 32.77 2.35 9.07
C ASN A 32 31.77 1.71 8.08
N LEU A 33 30.51 1.56 8.52
CA LEU A 33 29.50 0.84 7.75
C LEU A 33 29.01 1.63 6.54
N LEU A 34 29.06 2.96 6.61
CA LEU A 34 28.69 3.88 5.55
C LEU A 34 29.75 4.98 5.45
N GLU A 35 29.99 5.46 4.24
CA GLU A 35 30.90 6.56 3.97
C GLU A 35 30.09 7.70 3.35
N PRO A 36 29.67 8.72 4.13
CA PRO A 36 28.89 9.82 3.59
C PRO A 36 29.75 10.69 2.68
N MET A 37 29.19 11.09 1.55
CA MET A 37 29.65 12.26 0.82
C MET A 37 29.39 13.50 1.65
N ARG A 38 30.21 14.54 1.46
CA ARG A 38 30.02 15.83 2.14
C ARG A 38 29.89 16.95 1.14
N SER A 39 28.90 17.81 1.34
CA SER A 39 28.79 19.07 0.61
C SER A 39 29.90 20.05 1.00
N ASP A 40 30.02 21.16 0.26
CA ASP A 40 30.90 22.28 0.60
C ASP A 40 30.58 22.88 1.99
N THR A 41 29.32 22.78 2.41
CA THR A 41 28.85 23.17 3.75
C THR A 41 29.02 22.07 4.81
N ASN A 42 29.75 21.00 4.49
CA ASN A 42 30.07 19.86 5.34
C ASN A 42 28.83 19.05 5.81
N ILE A 43 27.74 19.10 5.06
CA ILE A 43 26.51 18.32 5.29
C ILE A 43 26.68 16.94 4.65
N ARG A 44 26.27 15.89 5.37
CA ARG A 44 26.34 14.50 4.88
C ARG A 44 25.25 14.22 3.85
N SER A 45 25.65 13.63 2.72
CA SER A 45 24.76 13.00 1.73
C SER A 45 25.18 11.55 1.48
N TYR A 46 24.23 10.73 1.06
CA TYR A 46 24.39 9.30 0.84
C TYR A 46 23.83 8.94 -0.53
N ASN A 47 24.46 8.00 -1.23
CA ASN A 47 24.00 7.55 -2.53
C ASN A 47 23.07 6.32 -2.43
N VAL A 48 22.60 5.84 -3.58
CA VAL A 48 21.77 4.62 -3.68
C VAL A 48 22.48 3.39 -3.10
N GLU A 49 23.79 3.25 -3.34
CA GLU A 49 24.58 2.13 -2.81
C GLU A 49 24.61 2.14 -1.28
N SER A 50 24.71 3.32 -0.67
CA SER A 50 24.61 3.51 0.78
C SER A 50 23.25 3.11 1.31
N LEU A 51 22.17 3.46 0.61
CA LEU A 51 20.81 3.03 0.95
C LEU A 51 20.66 1.51 0.85
N GLN A 52 21.13 0.89 -0.22
CA GLN A 52 21.08 -0.56 -0.42
C GLN A 52 21.87 -1.29 0.65
N LYS A 53 23.09 -0.83 0.95
CA LYS A 53 23.92 -1.37 2.04
C LYS A 53 23.19 -1.25 3.37
N LEU A 54 22.60 -0.10 3.67
CA LEU A 54 21.87 0.11 4.93
C LEU A 54 20.62 -0.77 5.03
N LEU A 55 19.83 -0.92 3.96
CA LEU A 55 18.67 -1.81 3.94
C LEU A 55 19.07 -3.27 4.19
N ASN A 56 20.17 -3.73 3.59
CA ASN A 56 20.73 -5.06 3.83
C ASN A 56 21.20 -5.23 5.28
N VAL A 57 21.93 -4.26 5.82
CA VAL A 57 22.39 -4.26 7.23
C VAL A 57 21.21 -4.28 8.19
N THR A 58 20.18 -3.46 7.94
CA THR A 58 18.95 -3.42 8.73
C THR A 58 18.21 -4.75 8.69
N PHE A 59 18.10 -5.37 7.50
CA PHE A 59 17.49 -6.68 7.37
C PHE A 59 18.23 -7.75 8.19
N LEU A 60 19.56 -7.80 8.11
CA LEU A 60 20.38 -8.73 8.90
C LEU A 60 20.21 -8.47 10.40
N ASN A 61 20.23 -7.20 10.82
CA ASN A 61 20.08 -6.81 12.21
C ASN A 61 18.72 -7.19 12.78
N ASN A 62 17.65 -6.99 12.02
CA ASN A 62 16.28 -7.39 12.41
C ASN A 62 16.12 -8.92 12.49
N ASN A 63 16.96 -9.68 11.78
CA ASN A 63 17.04 -11.15 11.88
C ASN A 63 18.08 -11.62 12.93
N GLY A 64 18.44 -10.77 13.90
CA GLY A 64 19.22 -11.14 15.08
C GLY A 64 20.74 -11.07 14.93
N TYR A 65 21.26 -10.64 13.78
CA TYR A 65 22.69 -10.43 13.62
C TYR A 65 23.14 -9.14 14.31
N LYS A 66 24.11 -9.23 15.21
CA LYS A 66 24.70 -8.04 15.85
C LYS A 66 25.43 -7.18 14.81
N ILE A 67 25.26 -5.86 14.89
CA ILE A 67 25.95 -4.89 14.01
C ILE A 67 27.46 -5.09 13.97
N SER A 68 28.09 -5.41 15.12
CA SER A 68 29.53 -5.69 15.18
C SER A 68 29.96 -6.92 14.39
N LYS A 69 29.05 -7.88 14.16
CA LYS A 69 29.30 -9.04 13.28
C LYS A 69 29.10 -8.65 11.83
N ILE A 70 28.05 -7.88 11.52
CA ILE A 70 27.73 -7.43 10.17
C ILE A 70 28.84 -6.53 9.62
N SER A 71 29.39 -5.62 10.45
CA SER A 71 30.47 -4.71 10.05
C SER A 71 31.78 -5.39 9.67
N ASN A 72 31.98 -6.63 10.11
CA ASN A 72 33.18 -7.41 9.80
C ASN A 72 33.01 -8.26 8.53
N LEU A 73 31.81 -8.30 7.95
CA LEU A 73 31.56 -8.96 6.67
C LEU A 73 32.13 -8.11 5.54
N LYS A 74 32.66 -8.77 4.51
CA LYS A 74 33.02 -8.10 3.26
C LYS A 74 31.75 -7.64 2.55
N GLU A 75 31.86 -6.59 1.74
CA GLU A 75 30.69 -6.02 1.05
C GLU A 75 29.96 -7.02 0.16
N ASN A 76 30.68 -7.96 -0.45
CA ASN A 76 30.09 -9.03 -1.27
C ASN A 76 29.46 -10.17 -0.45
N GLU A 77 29.81 -10.33 0.83
CA GLU A 77 29.26 -11.36 1.72
C GLU A 77 27.88 -10.96 2.25
N ILE A 78 27.63 -9.66 2.42
CA ILE A 78 26.35 -9.14 2.93
C ILE A 78 25.18 -9.56 2.03
N PRO A 79 25.16 -9.28 0.71
CA PRO A 79 24.07 -9.70 -0.16
C PRO A 79 23.87 -11.22 -0.21
N VAL A 80 24.95 -12.00 -0.09
CA VAL A 80 24.87 -13.48 -0.09
C VAL A 80 24.14 -13.96 1.17
N LEU A 81 24.55 -13.47 2.33
CA LEU A 81 23.93 -13.83 3.61
C LEU A 81 22.47 -13.36 3.70
N VAL A 82 22.18 -12.17 3.17
CA VAL A 82 20.82 -11.64 3.06
C VAL A 82 19.94 -12.60 2.24
N ARG A 83 20.41 -13.06 1.08
CA ARG A 83 19.68 -14.04 0.24
C ARG A 83 19.46 -15.37 0.96
N GLU A 84 20.46 -15.87 1.69
CA GLU A 84 20.36 -17.12 2.45
C GLU A 84 19.33 -17.04 3.59
N ILE A 85 19.22 -15.90 4.26
CA ILE A 85 18.24 -15.70 5.33
C ILE A 85 16.84 -15.49 4.73
N ALA A 86 16.75 -14.74 3.63
CA ALA A 86 15.48 -14.51 2.93
C ALA A 86 14.81 -15.83 2.52
N SER A 87 15.59 -16.80 2.02
CA SER A 87 15.08 -18.10 1.61
C SER A 87 14.62 -18.98 2.79
N ARG A 88 15.02 -18.68 4.03
CA ARG A 88 14.78 -19.51 5.22
C ARG A 88 13.58 -19.13 6.11
N GLY A 89 12.89 -18.00 5.87
CA GLY A 89 11.63 -17.77 6.59
C GLY A 89 11.19 -16.34 6.88
N ASN A 90 11.93 -15.29 6.47
CA ASN A 90 11.48 -13.90 6.65
C ASN A 90 11.46 -13.13 5.32
N GLN A 91 10.72 -13.67 4.34
CA GLN A 91 10.62 -13.11 2.99
C GLN A 91 9.93 -11.73 2.97
N LYS A 92 9.03 -11.44 3.92
CA LYS A 92 8.19 -10.23 3.92
C LYS A 92 9.00 -8.94 4.05
N HIS A 93 9.76 -8.79 5.14
CA HIS A 93 10.58 -7.60 5.36
C HIS A 93 11.65 -7.41 4.28
N HIS A 94 12.22 -8.51 3.78
CA HIS A 94 13.12 -8.44 2.64
C HIS A 94 12.40 -7.93 1.39
N ALA A 95 11.22 -8.45 1.09
CA ALA A 95 10.45 -8.05 -0.09
C ALA A 95 10.07 -6.58 -0.03
N ILE A 96 9.61 -6.08 1.12
CA ILE A 96 9.31 -4.65 1.30
C ILE A 96 10.57 -3.80 1.04
N ASN A 97 11.73 -4.20 1.56
CA ASN A 97 12.99 -3.49 1.28
C ASN A 97 13.38 -3.56 -0.20
N ALA A 98 13.17 -4.70 -0.87
CA ALA A 98 13.44 -4.86 -2.29
C ALA A 98 12.49 -4.01 -3.15
N PHE A 99 11.21 -3.90 -2.78
CA PHE A 99 10.25 -3.01 -3.43
C PHE A 99 10.59 -1.53 -3.21
N LYS A 100 11.07 -1.15 -2.01
CA LYS A 100 11.60 0.20 -1.77
C LYS A 100 12.81 0.48 -2.66
N LEU A 101 13.75 -0.44 -2.78
CA LEU A 101 14.89 -0.27 -3.70
C LEU A 101 14.46 -0.16 -5.16
N SER A 102 13.52 -1.01 -5.58
CA SER A 102 12.92 -0.94 -6.91
C SER A 102 12.29 0.43 -7.16
N MET A 103 11.50 0.92 -6.20
CA MET A 103 10.88 2.24 -6.26
C MET A 103 11.92 3.36 -6.37
N MET A 104 12.93 3.37 -5.51
CA MET A 104 13.95 4.43 -5.47
C MET A 104 14.80 4.49 -6.74
N ASN A 105 14.98 3.35 -7.42
CA ASN A 105 15.80 3.24 -8.63
C ASN A 105 14.98 3.19 -9.92
N PHE A 106 13.64 3.24 -9.85
CA PHE A 106 12.76 2.94 -10.99
C PHE A 106 13.08 1.57 -11.64
N ASP A 107 13.54 0.60 -10.84
CA ASP A 107 13.97 -0.71 -11.32
C ASP A 107 12.78 -1.67 -11.39
N GLN A 108 12.15 -1.70 -12.55
CA GLN A 108 10.99 -2.55 -12.82
C GLN A 108 11.34 -4.05 -12.84
N THR A 109 12.57 -4.40 -13.22
CA THR A 109 13.04 -5.79 -13.22
C THR A 109 13.13 -6.32 -11.79
N LEU A 110 13.66 -5.53 -10.86
CA LEU A 110 13.70 -5.87 -9.44
C LEU A 110 12.29 -6.03 -8.85
N PHE A 111 11.34 -5.17 -9.23
CA PHE A 111 9.94 -5.34 -8.82
C PHE A 111 9.39 -6.70 -9.25
N TYR A 112 9.50 -7.03 -10.54
CA TYR A 112 8.91 -8.26 -11.07
C TYR A 112 9.59 -9.51 -10.54
N ASN A 113 10.92 -9.51 -10.40
CA ASN A 113 11.62 -10.64 -9.81
C ASN A 113 11.22 -10.84 -8.35
N THR A 114 11.12 -9.76 -7.57
CA THR A 114 10.66 -9.82 -6.17
C THR A 114 9.24 -10.36 -6.07
N TYR A 115 8.32 -9.86 -6.89
CA TYR A 115 6.94 -10.33 -6.92
C TYR A 115 6.81 -11.80 -7.37
N SER A 116 7.53 -12.20 -8.41
CA SER A 116 7.54 -13.60 -8.89
C SER A 116 8.07 -14.55 -7.83
N ASN A 117 9.14 -14.20 -7.12
CA ASN A 117 9.68 -15.01 -6.04
C ASN A 117 8.68 -15.18 -4.88
N LEU A 118 7.91 -14.13 -4.57
CA LEU A 118 6.85 -14.24 -3.55
C LEU A 118 5.75 -15.21 -3.97
N LEU A 119 5.38 -15.22 -5.26
CA LEU A 119 4.34 -16.11 -5.79
C LEU A 119 4.72 -17.59 -5.75
N GLU A 120 6.00 -17.94 -5.60
CA GLU A 120 6.42 -19.34 -5.47
C GLU A 120 5.83 -20.02 -4.22
N ASN A 121 5.57 -19.26 -3.15
CA ASN A 121 5.14 -19.79 -1.85
C ASN A 121 3.91 -19.10 -1.27
N ASN A 122 3.36 -18.07 -1.93
CA ASN A 122 2.26 -17.26 -1.41
C ASN A 122 1.21 -17.03 -2.49
N SER A 123 -0.07 -16.97 -2.11
CA SER A 123 -1.10 -16.52 -3.02
C SER A 123 -1.00 -15.00 -3.25
N PHE A 124 -1.63 -14.49 -4.33
CA PHE A 124 -1.72 -13.04 -4.53
C PHE A 124 -2.39 -12.33 -3.34
N ARG A 125 -3.40 -12.96 -2.74
CA ARG A 125 -4.08 -12.46 -1.55
C ARG A 125 -3.12 -12.31 -0.37
N ASP A 126 -2.30 -13.33 -0.11
CA ASP A 126 -1.29 -13.28 0.96
C ASP A 126 -0.26 -12.19 0.70
N ILE A 127 0.25 -12.09 -0.54
CA ILE A 127 1.20 -11.03 -0.93
C ILE A 127 0.60 -9.64 -0.70
N PHE A 128 -0.68 -9.44 -1.04
CA PHE A 128 -1.32 -8.16 -0.84
C PHE A 128 -1.40 -7.79 0.65
N TYR A 129 -1.95 -8.68 1.48
CA TYR A 129 -2.13 -8.42 2.91
C TYR A 129 -0.82 -8.32 3.68
N GLU A 130 0.14 -9.20 3.37
CA GLU A 130 1.35 -9.36 4.17
C GLU A 130 2.53 -8.51 3.69
N VAL A 131 2.49 -8.01 2.45
CA VAL A 131 3.59 -7.26 1.83
C VAL A 131 3.12 -5.93 1.27
N PHE A 132 2.15 -5.90 0.36
CA PHE A 132 1.76 -4.65 -0.29
C PHE A 132 1.09 -3.66 0.67
N LEU A 133 0.25 -4.12 1.60
CA LEU A 133 -0.33 -3.22 2.61
C LEU A 133 0.74 -2.52 3.44
N GLY A 134 1.70 -3.27 3.99
CA GLY A 134 2.81 -2.69 4.77
C GLY A 134 3.68 -1.76 3.92
N LEU A 135 3.96 -2.11 2.66
CA LEU A 135 4.69 -1.25 1.74
C LEU A 135 3.94 0.07 1.45
N LEU A 136 2.62 0.03 1.23
CA LEU A 136 1.80 1.22 0.97
C LEU A 136 1.74 2.15 2.19
N GLU A 137 1.67 1.59 3.40
CA GLU A 137 1.76 2.36 4.64
C GLU A 137 3.12 3.08 4.74
N GLU A 138 4.22 2.38 4.46
CA GLU A 138 5.56 2.98 4.43
C GLU A 138 5.68 4.05 3.34
N ILE A 139 5.15 3.82 2.14
CA ILE A 139 5.12 4.80 1.04
C ILE A 139 4.38 6.08 1.46
N GLY A 140 3.23 5.95 2.14
CA GLY A 140 2.48 7.09 2.65
C GLY A 140 3.31 7.96 3.60
N ILE A 141 4.07 7.34 4.50
CA ILE A 141 4.98 8.04 5.42
C ILE A 141 6.12 8.71 4.64
N LEU A 142 6.70 8.02 3.67
CA LEU A 142 7.79 8.55 2.84
C LEU A 142 7.34 9.78 2.02
N TRP A 143 6.10 9.76 1.53
CA TRP A 143 5.49 10.88 0.82
C TRP A 143 5.24 12.06 1.76
N GLN A 144 4.61 11.83 2.91
CA GLN A 144 4.34 12.88 3.92
C GLN A 144 5.60 13.56 4.46
N THR A 145 6.74 12.87 4.39
CA THR A 145 8.04 13.37 4.87
C THR A 145 8.92 13.95 3.76
N ASP A 146 8.39 14.09 2.54
CA ASP A 146 9.12 14.54 1.34
C ASP A 146 10.37 13.70 1.03
N THR A 147 10.39 12.43 1.48
CA THR A 147 11.48 11.48 1.22
C THR A 147 11.41 10.98 -0.22
N ILE A 148 10.20 10.83 -0.75
CA ILE A 148 9.95 10.43 -2.14
C ILE A 148 9.13 11.50 -2.86
N SER A 149 9.33 11.59 -4.18
CA SER A 149 8.51 12.43 -5.05
C SER A 149 7.30 11.65 -5.60
N PRO A 150 6.27 12.33 -6.16
CA PRO A 150 5.13 11.66 -6.79
C PRO A 150 5.54 10.66 -7.89
N ALA A 151 6.66 10.89 -8.57
CA ALA A 151 7.15 9.94 -9.58
C ALA A 151 7.49 8.57 -8.99
N HIS A 152 8.14 8.52 -7.82
CA HIS A 152 8.50 7.28 -7.15
C HIS A 152 7.23 6.55 -6.65
N GLU A 153 6.31 7.29 -6.04
CA GLU A 153 5.02 6.79 -5.60
C GLU A 153 4.22 6.20 -6.78
N HIS A 154 4.08 6.96 -7.87
CA HIS A 154 3.38 6.50 -9.07
C HIS A 154 4.03 5.28 -9.70
N PHE A 155 5.37 5.21 -9.74
CA PHE A 155 6.07 4.04 -10.27
C PHE A 155 5.67 2.77 -9.52
N ILE A 156 5.79 2.76 -8.18
CA ILE A 156 5.52 1.55 -7.40
C ILE A 156 4.03 1.22 -7.35
N THR A 157 3.16 2.21 -7.18
CA THR A 157 1.71 2.02 -7.11
C THR A 157 1.15 1.54 -8.44
N THR A 158 1.65 2.04 -9.58
CA THR A 158 1.24 1.56 -10.91
C THR A 158 1.58 0.08 -11.10
N LEU A 159 2.78 -0.35 -10.70
CA LEU A 159 3.18 -1.75 -10.79
C LEU A 159 2.33 -2.66 -9.89
N ILE A 160 1.98 -2.20 -8.67
CA ILE A 160 1.04 -2.91 -7.79
C ILE A 160 -0.34 -3.01 -8.44
N LYS A 161 -0.90 -1.89 -8.95
CA LYS A 161 -2.21 -1.86 -9.64
C LYS A 161 -2.25 -2.85 -10.80
N GLN A 162 -1.21 -2.92 -11.61
CA GLN A 162 -1.10 -3.91 -12.69
C GLN A 162 -1.28 -5.34 -12.18
N LYS A 163 -0.71 -5.69 -11.02
CA LYS A 163 -0.88 -7.04 -10.44
C LYS A 163 -2.27 -7.26 -9.88
N ILE A 164 -2.90 -6.24 -9.30
CA ILE A 164 -4.30 -6.36 -8.87
C ILE A 164 -5.19 -6.62 -10.08
N LEU A 165 -5.06 -5.83 -11.15
CA LEU A 165 -5.87 -5.94 -12.37
C LEU A 165 -5.74 -7.32 -13.04
N VAL A 166 -4.52 -7.85 -13.17
CA VAL A 166 -4.29 -9.20 -13.71
C VAL A 166 -4.94 -10.28 -12.85
N ASN A 167 -4.94 -10.12 -11.52
CA ASN A 167 -5.59 -11.09 -10.64
C ASN A 167 -7.12 -10.95 -10.64
N ILE A 168 -7.66 -9.74 -10.81
CA ILE A 168 -9.09 -9.51 -11.07
C ILE A 168 -9.52 -10.23 -12.35
N GLU A 169 -8.81 -10.02 -13.46
CA GLU A 169 -9.10 -10.67 -14.75
C GLU A 169 -9.18 -12.20 -14.62
N LYS A 170 -8.23 -12.80 -13.88
CA LYS A 170 -8.22 -14.26 -13.64
C LYS A 170 -9.47 -14.76 -12.91
N VAL A 171 -9.98 -14.00 -11.94
CA VAL A 171 -11.15 -14.40 -11.14
C VAL A 171 -12.48 -13.96 -11.75
N GLN A 172 -12.49 -13.01 -12.68
CA GLN A 172 -13.70 -12.56 -13.38
C GLN A 172 -14.38 -13.64 -14.22
N ASN A 173 -13.62 -14.66 -14.64
CA ASN A 173 -14.15 -15.79 -15.42
C ASN A 173 -14.76 -16.90 -14.55
N LEU A 174 -14.80 -16.74 -13.22
CA LEU A 174 -15.44 -17.70 -12.33
C LEU A 174 -16.96 -17.68 -12.52
N GLU A 175 -17.62 -18.83 -12.31
CA GLU A 175 -19.08 -18.88 -12.38
C GLU A 175 -19.68 -17.91 -11.34
N PRO A 176 -20.56 -16.99 -11.76
CA PRO A 176 -21.16 -16.05 -10.83
C PRO A 176 -22.06 -16.79 -9.83
N MET A 177 -21.99 -16.38 -8.57
CA MET A 177 -22.96 -16.79 -7.57
C MET A 177 -24.36 -16.39 -8.02
N LYS A 178 -25.35 -17.23 -7.73
CA LYS A 178 -26.78 -16.88 -7.86
C LYS A 178 -27.22 -15.92 -6.75
N SER A 179 -26.59 -14.74 -6.68
CA SER A 179 -27.00 -13.65 -5.80
C SER A 179 -27.81 -12.62 -6.59
N LYS A 180 -28.83 -12.05 -5.95
CA LYS A 180 -29.60 -10.91 -6.51
C LYS A 180 -28.99 -9.56 -6.14
N GLN A 181 -28.05 -9.53 -5.19
CA GLN A 181 -27.43 -8.29 -4.72
C GLN A 181 -26.33 -7.85 -5.69
N THR A 182 -26.32 -6.55 -6.01
CA THR A 182 -25.34 -5.90 -6.88
C THR A 182 -24.40 -5.06 -6.05
N TYR A 183 -23.10 -5.32 -6.16
CA TYR A 183 -22.06 -4.54 -5.50
C TYR A 183 -21.60 -3.42 -6.42
N VAL A 184 -21.59 -2.18 -5.95
CA VAL A 184 -21.15 -1.01 -6.72
C VAL A 184 -19.96 -0.38 -6.04
N LEU A 185 -18.80 -0.44 -6.68
CA LEU A 185 -17.53 0.01 -6.11
C LEU A 185 -17.12 1.33 -6.73
N PHE A 186 -16.91 2.34 -5.89
CA PHE A 186 -16.55 3.69 -6.29
C PHE A 186 -15.71 4.38 -5.22
N LEU A 187 -15.06 5.48 -5.59
CA LEU A 187 -14.49 6.43 -4.63
C LEU A 187 -15.25 7.77 -4.70
N PRO A 188 -15.34 8.52 -3.60
CA PRO A 188 -15.94 9.86 -3.58
C PRO A 188 -15.22 10.80 -4.54
N ASP A 189 -15.86 11.93 -4.81
CA ASP A 189 -15.26 12.97 -5.64
C ASP A 189 -13.88 13.38 -5.11
N HIS A 190 -12.94 13.58 -6.03
CA HIS A 190 -11.53 13.92 -5.80
C HIS A 190 -10.70 12.88 -5.04
N GLU A 191 -11.26 11.72 -4.66
CA GLU A 191 -10.47 10.60 -4.18
C GLU A 191 -9.88 9.81 -5.35
N ILE A 192 -8.56 9.67 -5.38
CA ILE A 192 -7.78 9.03 -6.46
C ILE A 192 -6.98 7.82 -5.97
N HIS A 193 -6.96 7.54 -4.67
CA HIS A 193 -6.23 6.41 -4.09
C HIS A 193 -7.08 5.13 -4.19
N ASP A 194 -7.09 4.56 -5.38
CA ASP A 194 -7.95 3.44 -5.79
C ASP A 194 -7.43 2.04 -5.41
N ILE A 195 -6.21 1.88 -4.91
CA ILE A 195 -5.63 0.54 -4.65
C ILE A 195 -6.49 -0.26 -3.67
N GLY A 196 -6.98 0.37 -2.61
CA GLY A 196 -7.88 -0.27 -1.65
C GLY A 196 -9.19 -0.72 -2.29
N LEU A 197 -9.75 0.10 -3.19
CA LEU A 197 -10.98 -0.22 -3.93
C LEU A 197 -10.75 -1.33 -4.97
N LEU A 198 -9.63 -1.30 -5.69
CA LEU A 198 -9.24 -2.35 -6.65
C LEU A 198 -9.08 -3.68 -5.94
N PHE A 199 -8.43 -3.71 -4.79
CA PHE A 199 -8.28 -4.95 -4.03
C PHE A 199 -9.61 -5.43 -3.43
N LEU A 200 -10.48 -4.51 -3.01
CA LEU A 200 -11.84 -4.86 -2.62
C LEU A 200 -12.62 -5.49 -3.79
N ASN A 201 -12.48 -4.95 -5.01
CA ASN A 201 -13.08 -5.53 -6.21
C ASN A 201 -12.57 -6.96 -6.45
N TYR A 202 -11.27 -7.18 -6.31
CA TYR A 202 -10.68 -8.51 -6.38
C TYR A 202 -11.35 -9.49 -5.40
N GLU A 203 -11.51 -9.12 -4.13
CA GLU A 203 -12.12 -9.99 -3.11
C GLU A 203 -13.59 -10.33 -3.42
N ILE A 204 -14.37 -9.35 -3.88
CA ILE A 204 -15.79 -9.54 -4.21
C ILE A 204 -15.95 -10.46 -5.42
N VAL A 205 -15.21 -10.19 -6.49
CA VAL A 205 -15.26 -11.00 -7.72
C VAL A 205 -14.69 -12.41 -7.46
N CYS A 206 -13.65 -12.54 -6.63
CA CYS A 206 -13.10 -13.84 -6.24
C CYS A 206 -14.12 -14.73 -5.52
N LYS A 207 -15.09 -14.13 -4.82
CA LYS A 207 -16.23 -14.85 -4.22
C LYS A 207 -17.39 -15.09 -5.20
N GLY A 208 -17.30 -14.62 -6.44
CA GLY A 208 -18.31 -14.81 -7.48
C GLY A 208 -19.48 -13.84 -7.41
N TYR A 209 -19.41 -12.76 -6.62
CA TYR A 209 -20.48 -11.77 -6.55
C TYR A 209 -20.51 -10.85 -7.77
N HIS A 210 -21.71 -10.42 -8.18
CA HIS A 210 -21.89 -9.44 -9.24
C HIS A 210 -21.41 -8.05 -8.78
N CYS A 211 -20.38 -7.53 -9.46
CA CYS A 211 -19.72 -6.29 -9.12
C CYS A 211 -19.70 -5.33 -10.31
N ILE A 212 -20.10 -4.08 -10.07
CA ILE A 212 -19.96 -2.94 -10.97
C ILE A 212 -18.86 -2.05 -10.40
N PHE A 213 -17.71 -2.03 -11.06
CA PHE A 213 -16.57 -1.21 -10.66
C PHE A 213 -16.57 0.11 -11.43
N LEU A 214 -16.88 1.21 -10.75
CA LEU A 214 -16.91 2.56 -11.33
C LEU A 214 -15.56 3.28 -11.21
N GLY A 215 -14.76 2.90 -10.21
CA GLY A 215 -13.43 3.46 -10.00
C GLY A 215 -13.44 4.76 -9.19
N GLN A 216 -12.55 5.68 -9.54
CA GLN A 216 -12.21 6.85 -8.73
C GLN A 216 -13.08 8.09 -9.04
N SER A 217 -13.15 9.03 -8.10
CA SER A 217 -13.76 10.36 -8.28
C SER A 217 -15.17 10.34 -8.87
N VAL A 218 -16.11 9.61 -8.24
CA VAL A 218 -17.50 9.50 -8.69
C VAL A 218 -18.43 10.36 -7.80
N PRO A 219 -19.05 11.42 -8.36
CA PRO A 219 -20.05 12.20 -7.65
C PRO A 219 -21.30 11.40 -7.26
N ILE A 220 -21.90 11.70 -6.11
CA ILE A 220 -23.07 10.98 -5.57
C ILE A 220 -24.24 10.99 -6.55
N ASN A 221 -24.51 12.13 -7.20
CA ASN A 221 -25.61 12.27 -8.16
C ASN A 221 -25.47 11.32 -9.36
N CYS A 222 -24.25 11.00 -9.80
CA CYS A 222 -24.02 10.05 -10.90
C CYS A 222 -24.37 8.60 -10.52
N LEU A 223 -24.44 8.26 -9.23
CA LEU A 223 -24.79 6.91 -8.79
C LEU A 223 -26.29 6.61 -8.90
N GLN A 224 -27.14 7.64 -9.07
CA GLN A 224 -28.59 7.49 -9.23
C GLN A 224 -28.94 6.67 -10.48
N ASP A 225 -28.14 6.77 -11.55
CA ASP A 225 -28.30 6.02 -12.81
C ASP A 225 -28.34 4.49 -12.63
N LEU A 226 -27.87 4.00 -11.48
CA LEU A 226 -27.85 2.59 -11.13
C LEU A 226 -29.09 2.14 -10.36
N ILE A 227 -29.73 3.04 -9.61
CA ILE A 227 -30.91 2.73 -8.78
C ILE A 227 -32.10 2.33 -9.66
N ASP A 228 -32.22 2.92 -10.85
CA ASP A 228 -33.28 2.58 -11.81
C ASP A 228 -33.09 1.19 -12.43
N LYS A 229 -31.87 0.64 -12.39
CA LYS A 229 -31.51 -0.64 -13.02
C LYS A 229 -31.42 -1.80 -12.04
N TYR A 230 -31.10 -1.52 -10.77
CA TYR A 230 -30.85 -2.54 -9.75
C TYR A 230 -31.58 -2.19 -8.44
N HIS A 231 -32.26 -3.18 -7.85
CA HIS A 231 -33.14 -2.97 -6.69
C HIS A 231 -32.54 -3.35 -5.32
N ASP A 232 -31.39 -4.02 -5.30
CA ASP A 232 -30.65 -4.43 -4.09
C ASP A 232 -29.17 -4.12 -4.31
N ILE A 233 -28.80 -2.87 -4.06
CA ILE A 233 -27.45 -2.36 -4.27
C ILE A 233 -26.73 -2.23 -2.94
N ARG A 234 -25.52 -2.80 -2.88
CA ARG A 234 -24.54 -2.50 -1.84
C ARG A 234 -23.43 -1.64 -2.44
N PHE A 235 -23.51 -0.34 -2.18
CA PHE A 235 -22.47 0.61 -2.54
C PHE A 235 -21.26 0.38 -1.63
N MET A 236 -20.05 0.38 -2.18
CA MET A 236 -18.82 0.18 -1.41
C MET A 236 -17.77 1.21 -1.79
N SER A 237 -17.12 1.79 -0.78
CA SER A 237 -16.11 2.81 -1.00
C SER A 237 -14.97 2.73 0.02
N TYR A 238 -13.79 3.19 -0.38
CA TYR A 238 -12.57 3.20 0.41
C TYR A 238 -12.04 4.63 0.59
N PHE A 239 -12.20 5.23 1.78
CA PHE A 239 -11.81 6.61 2.05
C PHE A 239 -10.37 6.68 2.57
N THR A 240 -9.45 7.09 1.71
CA THR A 240 -8.02 7.20 2.04
C THR A 240 -7.68 8.61 2.51
N VAL A 241 -8.01 9.61 1.69
CA VAL A 241 -7.74 11.03 1.92
C VAL A 241 -9.02 11.85 1.90
N LYS A 242 -9.95 11.54 0.98
CA LYS A 242 -11.26 12.19 0.82
C LYS A 242 -12.41 11.24 1.20
N PRO A 243 -13.54 11.74 1.73
CA PRO A 243 -13.79 13.15 2.10
C PRO A 243 -12.89 13.62 3.26
N GLU A 244 -12.78 14.92 3.47
CA GLU A 244 -12.04 15.44 4.63
C GLU A 244 -12.77 15.15 5.94
N MET A 245 -12.04 15.06 7.07
CA MET A 245 -12.62 14.62 8.35
C MET A 245 -13.83 15.44 8.81
N ASN A 246 -13.83 16.75 8.53
CA ASN A 246 -14.92 17.67 8.81
C ASN A 246 -16.11 17.54 7.84
N GLU A 247 -15.90 16.96 6.66
CA GLU A 247 -16.91 16.83 5.60
C GLU A 247 -17.55 15.43 5.54
N ILE A 248 -16.94 14.42 6.19
CA ILE A 248 -17.41 13.02 6.11
C ILE A 248 -18.87 12.88 6.55
N HIS A 249 -19.29 13.53 7.64
CA HIS A 249 -20.68 13.40 8.11
C HIS A 249 -21.68 14.01 7.11
N ASP A 250 -21.35 15.17 6.54
CA ASP A 250 -22.18 15.81 5.52
C ASP A 250 -22.27 14.93 4.28
N TYR A 251 -21.14 14.38 3.82
CA TYR A 251 -21.10 13.42 2.72
C TYR A 251 -21.99 12.19 2.98
N LEU A 252 -21.93 11.60 4.19
CA LEU A 252 -22.72 10.43 4.53
C LEU A 252 -24.22 10.73 4.61
N ASN A 253 -24.59 11.91 5.12
CA ASN A 253 -25.98 12.36 5.16
C ASN A 253 -26.53 12.61 3.74
N GLU A 254 -25.76 13.28 2.88
CA GLU A 254 -26.11 13.48 1.48
C GLU A 254 -26.28 12.13 0.76
N PHE A 255 -25.35 11.20 0.97
CA PHE A 255 -25.43 9.85 0.39
C PHE A 255 -26.68 9.12 0.84
N TYR A 256 -27.01 9.20 2.14
CA TYR A 256 -28.19 8.57 2.70
C TYR A 256 -29.47 9.13 2.08
N ASP A 257 -29.65 10.45 2.10
CA ASP A 257 -30.85 11.11 1.59
C ASP A 257 -31.03 10.88 0.08
N THR A 258 -29.93 10.76 -0.66
CA THR A 258 -29.95 10.65 -2.12
C THR A 258 -30.13 9.21 -2.61
N LEU A 259 -29.48 8.23 -1.98
CA LEU A 259 -29.34 6.87 -2.55
C LEU A 259 -29.90 5.75 -1.66
N LEU A 260 -30.08 5.98 -0.36
CA LEU A 260 -30.44 4.93 0.61
C LEU A 260 -31.85 5.09 1.17
N LYS A 261 -32.30 6.32 1.40
CA LYS A 261 -33.58 6.62 2.05
C LYS A 261 -34.77 5.98 1.33
N GLY A 262 -35.54 5.17 2.05
CA GLY A 262 -36.70 4.47 1.52
C GLY A 262 -36.37 3.27 0.61
N THR A 263 -35.10 2.88 0.51
CA THR A 263 -34.65 1.74 -0.29
C THR A 263 -34.10 0.60 0.59
N LYS A 264 -33.83 -0.56 -0.01
CA LYS A 264 -33.08 -1.65 0.64
C LYS A 264 -31.56 -1.51 0.45
N ASN A 265 -31.12 -0.47 -0.25
CA ASN A 265 -29.72 -0.28 -0.56
C ASN A 265 -28.93 0.01 0.72
N LYS A 266 -27.64 -0.31 0.66
CA LYS A 266 -26.69 -0.07 1.74
C LYS A 266 -25.44 0.59 1.20
N LEU A 267 -24.76 1.33 2.07
CA LEU A 267 -23.40 1.81 1.84
C LEU A 267 -22.45 1.12 2.81
N THR A 268 -21.35 0.57 2.31
CA THR A 268 -20.27 0.03 3.12
C THR A 268 -19.02 0.87 2.91
N ILE A 269 -18.49 1.45 3.99
CA ILE A 269 -17.30 2.32 3.94
C ILE A 269 -16.13 1.70 4.72
N LEU A 270 -14.94 1.83 4.14
CA LEU A 270 -13.66 1.41 4.71
C LEU A 270 -12.61 2.51 4.52
N GLY A 271 -11.43 2.31 5.08
CA GLY A 271 -10.25 3.14 4.82
C GLY A 271 -9.78 3.93 6.04
N GLN A 272 -8.67 4.64 5.88
CA GLN A 272 -8.01 5.34 6.98
C GLN A 272 -8.91 6.40 7.62
N ARG A 273 -9.71 7.10 6.81
CA ARG A 273 -10.61 8.16 7.28
C ARG A 273 -11.80 7.65 8.09
N THR A 274 -12.23 6.40 7.87
CA THR A 274 -13.41 5.84 8.57
C THR A 274 -13.09 5.30 9.95
N ARG A 275 -11.81 5.07 10.27
CA ARG A 275 -11.35 4.51 11.56
C ARG A 275 -11.70 5.38 12.78
N GLN A 276 -11.89 6.69 12.59
CA GLN A 276 -12.18 7.65 13.66
C GLN A 276 -13.67 8.02 13.76
N LEU A 277 -14.53 7.44 12.91
CA LEU A 277 -15.96 7.74 12.92
C LEU A 277 -16.65 7.00 14.07
N ASP A 278 -17.54 7.71 14.76
CA ASP A 278 -18.44 7.10 15.74
C ASP A 278 -19.59 6.40 15.00
N LYS A 279 -19.70 5.09 15.18
CA LYS A 279 -20.76 4.27 14.57
C LYS A 279 -22.16 4.72 15.00
N ASN A 280 -22.31 5.38 16.16
CA ASN A 280 -23.60 5.84 16.66
C ASN A 280 -24.14 7.07 15.90
N ASN A 281 -23.29 7.77 15.14
CA ASN A 281 -23.66 9.00 14.41
C ASN A 281 -23.83 8.76 12.91
N VAL A 282 -24.00 7.50 12.49
CA VAL A 282 -24.10 7.10 11.09
C VAL A 282 -25.45 6.40 10.86
N PRO A 283 -26.18 6.71 9.77
CA PRO A 283 -27.48 6.08 9.49
C PRO A 283 -27.41 4.55 9.42
N ASP A 284 -28.49 3.86 9.82
CA ASP A 284 -28.57 2.39 9.94
C ASP A 284 -28.22 1.61 8.65
N ASN A 285 -28.41 2.23 7.47
CA ASN A 285 -28.10 1.62 6.17
C ASN A 285 -26.63 1.82 5.74
N ILE A 286 -25.79 2.43 6.59
CA ILE A 286 -24.38 2.65 6.33
C ILE A 286 -23.55 1.83 7.33
N GLU A 287 -22.67 0.98 6.79
CA GLU A 287 -21.87 0.04 7.56
C GLU A 287 -20.38 0.41 7.47
N ILE A 288 -19.71 0.46 8.62
CA ILE A 288 -18.30 0.82 8.71
C ILE A 288 -17.46 -0.39 9.09
N TYR A 289 -16.49 -0.73 8.24
CA TYR A 289 -15.57 -1.83 8.47
C TYR A 289 -14.14 -1.31 8.72
N PRO A 290 -13.43 -1.85 9.72
CA PRO A 290 -12.06 -1.43 10.04
C PRO A 290 -11.02 -1.86 8.99
N SER A 291 -11.31 -2.91 8.22
CA SER A 291 -10.42 -3.45 7.20
C SER A 291 -11.18 -4.26 6.14
N ILE A 292 -10.57 -4.42 4.96
CA ILE A 292 -11.09 -5.28 3.88
C ILE A 292 -11.23 -6.72 4.40
N ASP A 293 -10.25 -7.23 5.16
CA ASP A 293 -10.32 -8.57 5.73
C ASP A 293 -11.55 -8.78 6.64
N SER A 294 -11.90 -7.79 7.46
CA SER A 294 -13.10 -7.87 8.32
C SER A 294 -14.39 -7.91 7.51
N LEU A 295 -14.48 -7.13 6.44
CA LEU A 295 -15.61 -7.13 5.53
C LEU A 295 -15.74 -8.48 4.80
N VAL A 296 -14.61 -9.02 4.34
CA VAL A 296 -14.59 -10.25 3.54
C VAL A 296 -15.03 -11.48 4.35
N LYS A 297 -14.87 -11.44 5.67
CA LYS A 297 -15.34 -12.49 6.60
C LYS A 297 -16.86 -12.53 6.77
N ASP A 298 -17.55 -11.43 6.48
CA ASP A 298 -19.02 -11.34 6.55
C ASP A 298 -19.71 -11.84 5.27
N PHE A 299 -18.94 -12.18 4.23
CA PHE A 299 -19.42 -12.67 2.94
C PHE A 299 -19.44 -14.20 2.79
#